data_AF-A0A955XUZ1-F1
#
_entry.id   AF-A0A955XUZ1-F1
#
_cell.length_a   1.000
_cell.length_b   1.000
_cell.length_c   1.000
_cell.angle_alpha   90.00
_cell.angle_beta   90.00
_cell.angle_gamma   90.00
#
_symmetry.space_group_name_H-M   'P 1'
#
loop_
_entity.id
_entity.type
_entity.pdbx_description
1 polymer ?
#
loop_
_entity_poly.entity_id
_entity_poly.type
_entity_poly.pdbx_seq_one_letter_code
_entity_poly.pdbx_strand_id
1 'polypeptide(L)' 'MSEERTEYVPPKVWTWDKDSGGRFSNINRPVAGPTHEKELPKGEHPFQVYSLATPNGVKVTIMLEELLAAGHSEAEYDAW' A
#
# COMPACT_ATOMS: atom_id res chain seq x y z
N MET A 1 -42.10 -6.60 -15.53
CA MET A 1 -41.92 -5.14 -15.41
C MET A 1 -40.45 -4.87 -15.70
N SER A 2 -40.14 -4.18 -16.80
CA SER A 2 -38.77 -3.81 -17.15
C SER A 2 -38.31 -2.68 -16.24
N GLU A 3 -37.19 -2.85 -15.54
CA GLU A 3 -36.54 -1.74 -14.82
C GLU A 3 -36.06 -0.70 -15.84
N GLU A 4 -36.60 0.52 -15.79
CA GLU A 4 -36.03 1.68 -16.47
C GLU A 4 -34.68 2.01 -15.83
N ARG A 5 -33.59 1.84 -16.58
CA ARG A 5 -32.27 2.33 -16.16
C ARG A 5 -32.16 3.80 -16.54
N THR A 6 -32.16 4.68 -15.55
CA THR A 6 -31.81 6.09 -15.74
C THR A 6 -30.29 6.24 -15.88
N GLU A 7 -29.84 7.21 -16.67
CA GLU A 7 -28.42 7.52 -16.81
C GLU A 7 -27.87 8.07 -15.48
N TYR A 8 -26.70 7.59 -15.06
CA TYR A 8 -26.04 8.07 -13.86
C TYR A 8 -25.51 9.49 -14.07
N VAL A 9 -25.94 10.43 -13.24
CA VAL A 9 -25.45 11.81 -13.23
C VAL A 9 -24.62 12.02 -11.96
N PRO A 10 -23.29 12.22 -12.07
CA PRO A 10 -22.44 12.51 -10.91
C PRO A 10 -22.85 13.81 -10.19
N PRO A 11 -22.70 13.90 -8.86
CA PRO A 11 -22.98 15.14 -8.14
C PRO A 11 -21.93 16.22 -8.45
N LYS A 12 -22.30 17.50 -8.30
CA LYS A 12 -21.39 18.64 -8.45
C LYS A 12 -20.22 18.62 -7.47
N VAL A 13 -20.47 18.09 -6.27
CA VAL A 13 -19.46 17.87 -5.23
C VAL A 13 -19.54 16.39 -4.85
N TRP A 14 -18.42 15.69 -4.99
CA TRP A 14 -18.34 14.29 -4.62
C TRP A 14 -18.43 14.11 -3.10
N THR A 15 -19.17 13.09 -2.67
CA THR A 15 -19.33 12.69 -1.27
C THR A 15 -19.01 11.22 -1.10
N TRP A 16 -18.46 10.84 0.06
CA TRP A 16 -18.24 9.44 0.42
C TRP A 16 -19.46 8.91 1.19
N ASP A 17 -20.49 8.50 0.45
CA ASP A 17 -21.80 8.06 0.98
C ASP A 17 -22.04 6.55 0.84
N LYS A 18 -21.17 5.84 0.12
CA LYS A 18 -21.23 4.38 -0.12
C LYS A 18 -19.83 3.78 -0.15
N ASP A 19 -19.72 2.55 0.38
CA ASP A 19 -18.53 1.73 0.16
C ASP A 19 -18.43 1.35 -1.31
N SER A 20 -17.22 1.41 -1.88
CA SER A 20 -16.97 1.06 -3.28
C SER A 20 -17.16 -0.43 -3.60
N GLY A 21 -17.45 -1.27 -2.60
CA GLY A 21 -17.77 -2.70 -2.73
C GLY A 21 -16.63 -3.62 -3.18
N GLY A 22 -15.44 -3.07 -3.47
CA GLY A 22 -14.28 -3.83 -3.92
C GLY A 22 -13.47 -4.46 -2.77
N ARG A 23 -12.49 -5.31 -3.12
CA ARG A 23 -11.59 -6.00 -2.17
C ARG A 23 -10.92 -5.07 -1.14
N PHE A 24 -10.75 -3.80 -1.48
CA PHE A 24 -10.07 -2.79 -0.65
C PHE A 24 -11.04 -1.77 -0.02
N SER A 25 -12.35 -2.02 -0.04
CA SER A 25 -13.36 -1.10 0.52
C SER A 25 -13.11 -0.80 2.01
N ASN A 26 -12.59 -1.77 2.76
CA ASN A 26 -12.27 -1.63 4.17
C ASN A 26 -11.02 -0.79 4.47
N ILE A 27 -10.19 -0.47 3.47
CA ILE A 27 -8.95 0.32 3.66
C ILE A 27 -8.94 1.65 2.89
N ASN A 28 -9.70 1.76 1.80
CA ASN A 28 -9.78 2.97 0.98
C ASN A 28 -10.61 4.06 1.68
N ARG A 29 -10.04 5.27 1.85
CA ARG A 29 -10.70 6.42 2.48
C ARG A 29 -10.31 7.71 1.75
N PRO A 30 -11.16 8.75 1.74
CA PRO A 30 -10.84 10.04 1.11
C PRO A 30 -9.90 10.92 1.95
N VAL A 31 -9.48 10.44 3.12
CA VAL A 31 -8.58 11.13 4.05
C VAL A 31 -7.40 10.24 4.41
N ALA A 32 -6.23 10.86 4.58
CA ALA A 32 -5.02 10.20 5.06
C ALA A 32 -4.90 10.28 6.59
N GLY A 33 -3.89 9.61 7.15
CA GLY A 33 -3.53 9.66 8.57
C GLY A 33 -3.58 8.29 9.28
N PRO A 34 -2.88 8.16 10.43
CA PRO A 34 -2.86 6.94 11.21
C PRO A 34 -4.26 6.60 11.73
N THR A 35 -4.58 5.30 11.79
CA THR A 35 -5.83 4.80 12.41
C THR A 35 -5.62 4.24 13.80
N HIS A 36 -4.36 3.97 14.15
CA HIS A 36 -3.94 3.43 15.43
C HIS A 36 -2.46 3.79 15.63
N GLU A 37 -2.06 3.85 16.89
CA GLU A 37 -0.65 3.95 17.26
C GLU A 37 -0.01 2.57 17.17
N LYS A 38 1.16 2.49 16.52
CA LYS A 38 1.94 1.27 16.41
C LYS A 38 3.40 1.59 16.18
N GLU A 39 4.25 1.13 17.09
CA GLU A 39 5.69 1.10 16.86
C GLU A 39 6.02 -0.01 15.87
N LEU A 40 6.92 0.29 14.93
CA LEU A 40 7.38 -0.67 13.94
C LEU A 40 8.58 -1.47 14.48
N PRO A 41 8.65 -2.79 14.23
CA PRO A 41 9.78 -3.61 14.66
C PRO A 41 11.05 -3.19 13.92
N LYS A 42 12.17 -3.13 14.64
CA LYS A 42 13.47 -2.75 14.08
C LYS A 42 14.51 -3.82 14.40
N GLY A 43 15.16 -4.35 13.38
CA GLY A 43 16.26 -5.31 13.52
C GLY A 43 17.63 -4.63 13.58
N GLU A 44 18.67 -5.40 13.31
CA GLU A 44 20.08 -5.01 13.49
C GLU A 44 20.69 -4.39 12.23
N HIS A 45 20.11 -4.63 11.06
CA HIS A 45 20.69 -4.23 9.78
C HIS A 45 20.48 -2.73 9.47
N PRO A 46 21.35 -2.13 8.65
CA PRO A 46 21.29 -0.70 8.31
C PRO A 46 19.96 -0.26 7.70
N PHE A 47 19.36 -1.11 6.86
CA PHE A 47 18.08 -0.83 6.22
C PHE A 47 16.93 -1.64 6.84
N GLN A 48 15.80 -0.98 7.08
CA GLN A 48 14.57 -1.59 7.59
C GLN A 48 13.48 -1.43 6.53
N VAL A 49 13.05 -2.54 5.95
CA VAL A 49 12.12 -2.57 4.81
C VAL A 49 10.76 -3.05 5.27
N TYR A 50 9.82 -2.12 5.46
CA TYR A 50 8.41 -2.43 5.73
C TYR A 50 7.66 -2.47 4.41
N SER A 51 7.41 -3.67 3.89
CA SER A 51 6.94 -3.83 2.52
C SER A 51 5.90 -4.95 2.42
N LEU A 52 5.51 -5.26 1.20
CA LEU A 52 4.72 -6.42 0.87
C LEU A 52 5.20 -6.95 -0.47
N ALA A 53 5.14 -8.27 -0.68
CA ALA A 53 5.51 -8.96 -1.92
C ALA A 53 4.58 -8.63 -3.11
N THR A 54 4.45 -7.35 -3.41
CA THR A 54 3.76 -6.77 -4.56
C THR A 54 4.77 -6.43 -5.65
N PRO A 55 4.34 -6.16 -6.89
CA PRO A 55 5.23 -5.66 -7.94
C PRO A 55 6.00 -4.39 -7.57
N ASN A 56 5.51 -3.59 -6.60
CA ASN A 56 6.27 -2.45 -6.07
C ASN A 56 7.30 -2.88 -5.03
N GLY A 57 6.94 -3.79 -4.11
CA GLY A 57 7.85 -4.26 -3.07
C GLY A 57 9.07 -5.00 -3.62
N VAL A 58 8.88 -5.84 -4.64
CA VAL A 58 9.99 -6.60 -5.25
C VAL A 58 11.05 -5.70 -5.89
N LYS A 59 10.72 -4.47 -6.27
CA LYS A 59 11.71 -3.52 -6.81
C LYS A 59 12.80 -3.21 -5.78
N VAL A 60 12.40 -3.02 -4.53
CA VAL A 60 13.30 -2.65 -3.43
C VAL A 60 14.13 -3.85 -3.02
N THR A 61 13.51 -5.00 -2.83
CA THR A 61 14.26 -6.20 -2.42
C THR A 61 15.22 -6.66 -3.51
N ILE A 62 14.82 -6.64 -4.79
CA ILE A 62 15.77 -6.91 -5.89
C ILE A 62 16.93 -5.91 -5.87
N MET A 63 16.67 -4.61 -5.72
CA MET A 63 17.75 -3.61 -5.66
C MET A 63 18.75 -3.90 -4.53
N LEU A 64 18.29 -4.25 -3.33
CA LEU A 64 19.15 -4.54 -2.19
C LEU A 64 19.94 -5.84 -2.41
N GLU A 65 19.30 -6.90 -2.90
CA GLU A 65 19.99 -8.15 -3.25
C GLU A 65 21.05 -7.95 -4.35
N GLU A 66 20.78 -7.14 -5.37
CA GLU A 66 21.75 -6.83 -6.43
C GLU A 66 22.96 -6.04 -5.89
N LEU A 67 22.75 -5.14 -4.93
CA LEU A 67 23.84 -4.44 -4.24
C LEU A 67 24.69 -5.40 -3.40
N LEU A 68 24.05 -6.30 -2.64
CA LEU A 68 24.74 -7.33 -1.87
C LEU A 68 25.55 -8.25 -2.80
N ALA A 69 24.99 -8.66 -3.92
CA ALA A 69 25.67 -9.47 -4.94
C ALA A 69 26.88 -8.74 -5.55
N ALA A 70 26.82 -7.41 -5.67
CA ALA A 70 27.93 -6.56 -6.09
C ALA A 70 28.97 -6.29 -4.99
N GLY A 71 28.78 -6.83 -3.77
CA GLY A 71 29.72 -6.75 -2.66
C GLY A 71 29.51 -5.56 -1.71
N HIS A 72 28.41 -4.84 -1.84
CA HIS A 72 28.03 -3.73 -0.94
C HIS A 72 27.39 -4.28 0.33
N SER A 73 28.20 -4.75 1.29
CA SER A 73 27.70 -5.31 2.56
C SER A 73 26.94 -4.30 3.43
N GLU A 74 27.07 -3.01 3.17
CA GLU A 74 26.25 -1.96 3.78
C GLU A 74 24.78 -1.99 3.35
N ALA A 75 24.42 -2.76 2.31
CA ALA A 75 23.05 -2.91 1.81
C ALA A 75 22.22 -3.97 2.56
N GLU A 76 22.77 -4.60 3.60
CA GLU A 76 22.04 -5.54 4.45
C GLU A 76 20.76 -4.92 5.02
N TYR A 77 19.71 -5.73 5.13
CA TYR A 77 18.38 -5.24 5.49
C TYR A 77 17.53 -6.26 6.28
N ASP A 78 16.69 -5.73 7.18
CA ASP A 78 15.60 -6.47 7.79
C ASP A 78 14.30 -6.21 7.01
N ALA A 79 13.61 -7.26 6.56
CA ALA A 79 12.34 -7.16 5.86
C ALA A 79 11.16 -7.60 6.75
N TRP A 80 10.19 -6.70 6.93
CA TRP A 80 8.98 -6.87 7.73
C TRP A 80 7.70 -6.74 6.89
#